data_AF-A0A536U876-F1
#
_entry.id   AF-A0A536U876-F1
#
_cell.length_a   1.000
_cell.length_b   1.000
_cell.length_c   1.000
_cell.angle_alpha   90.00
_cell.angle_beta   90.00
_cell.angle_gamma   90.00
#
_symmetry.space_group_name_H-M   'P 1'
#
loop_
_entity.id
_entity.type
_entity.pdbx_description
1 polymer ?
#
loop_
_entity_poly.entity_id
_entity_poly.type
_entity_poly.pdbx_seq_one_letter_code
_entity_poly.pdbx_strand_id
1 'polypeptide(L)'
;MAIDPAAFIHALVSEYRAGTPIGWHRDKPVYGIVVGLSLAGWGRMRFRPLDPRAPRNAIVLLELEPRSIYVMQGPIRWQWQHSMLPTKALRYSITFRTRADEP
;
A
#
# COMPACT_ATOMS: atom_id res chain seq x y z
N MET A 1 -12.84 -7.67 11.66
CA MET A 1 -11.90 -7.57 12.79
C MET A 1 -11.79 -6.11 13.16
N ALA A 2 -12.11 -5.74 14.41
CA ALA A 2 -11.83 -4.39 14.89
C ALA A 2 -10.34 -4.32 15.25
N ILE A 3 -9.66 -3.28 14.78
CA ILE A 3 -8.26 -2.99 15.15
C ILE A 3 -8.32 -1.91 16.24
N ASP A 4 -7.61 -2.10 17.34
CA ASP A 4 -7.46 -1.07 18.36
C ASP A 4 -6.85 0.19 17.72
N PRO A 5 -7.52 1.36 17.76
CA PRO A 5 -6.96 2.60 17.25
C PRO A 5 -5.57 2.92 17.82
N ALA A 6 -5.30 2.55 19.07
CA ALA A 6 -3.99 2.78 19.71
C ALA A 6 -2.86 1.93 19.09
N ALA A 7 -3.18 0.88 18.34
CA ALA A 7 -2.18 0.09 17.64
C ALA A 7 -1.52 0.84 16.47
N PHE A 8 -2.17 1.88 15.93
CA PHE A 8 -1.64 2.70 14.84
C PHE A 8 -0.60 3.69 15.36
N ILE A 9 0.68 3.38 15.16
CA ILE A 9 1.81 4.17 15.66
C ILE A 9 2.36 5.18 14.64
N HIS A 10 1.84 5.18 13.41
CA HIS A 10 2.39 5.99 12.33
C HIS A 10 1.31 6.38 11.32
N ALA A 11 1.37 7.64 10.86
CA ALA A 11 0.61 8.18 9.74
C ALA A 11 1.54 8.89 8.75
N LEU A 12 1.28 8.73 7.44
CA LEU A 12 1.99 9.43 6.37
C LEU A 12 1.00 10.00 5.38
N VAL A 13 1.21 11.26 5.00
CA VAL A 13 0.53 11.87 3.85
C VAL A 13 1.47 11.86 2.66
N SER A 14 0.99 11.45 1.50
CA SER A 14 1.77 11.46 0.26
C SER A 14 0.99 12.18 -0.84
N GLU A 15 1.65 13.13 -1.50
CA GLU A 15 1.17 13.81 -2.70
C GLU A 15 1.75 13.13 -3.94
N TYR A 16 0.87 12.80 -4.89
CA TYR A 16 1.24 12.28 -6.21
C TYR A 16 0.76 13.26 -7.26
N ARG A 17 1.69 14.02 -7.85
CA ARG A 17 1.39 14.81 -9.04
C ARG A 17 1.25 13.89 -10.24
N ALA A 18 0.58 14.36 -11.30
CA ALA A 18 0.46 13.59 -12.52
C ALA A 18 1.85 13.12 -13.00
N GLY A 19 1.97 11.83 -13.31
CA GLY A 19 3.21 11.20 -13.70
C GLY A 19 4.05 10.62 -12.54
N THR A 20 3.79 10.96 -11.28
CA THR A 20 4.58 10.47 -10.13
C THR A 20 4.39 8.96 -9.92
N PRO A 21 5.44 8.13 -10.05
CA PRO A 21 5.37 6.71 -9.73
C PRO A 21 5.82 6.43 -8.30
N ILE A 22 5.64 5.19 -7.85
CA ILE A 22 6.45 4.61 -6.76
C ILE A 22 7.00 3.27 -7.23
N GLY A 23 8.30 3.07 -7.09
CA GLY A 23 8.97 1.81 -7.39
C GLY A 23 8.46 0.64 -6.54
N TRP A 24 8.85 -0.58 -6.91
CA TRP A 24 8.54 -1.77 -6.13
C TRP A 24 9.22 -1.73 -4.77
N HIS A 25 8.43 -1.84 -3.71
CA HIS A 25 8.94 -1.80 -2.34
C HIS A 25 8.02 -2.56 -1.39
N ARG A 26 8.44 -2.64 -0.12
CA ARG A 26 7.67 -3.09 1.03
C ARG A 26 7.73 -2.03 2.10
N ASP A 27 6.67 -1.89 2.89
CA ASP A 27 6.75 -1.14 4.13
C ASP A 27 7.76 -1.81 5.08
N LYS A 28 8.49 -0.98 5.85
CA LYS A 28 9.53 -1.43 6.78
C LYS A 28 9.00 -2.50 7.75
N PRO A 29 9.80 -3.49 8.17
CA PRO A 29 9.35 -4.59 9.03
C PRO A 29 8.74 -4.16 10.38
N VAL A 30 9.10 -2.99 10.90
CA VAL A 30 8.52 -2.42 12.15
C VAL A 30 7.00 -2.18 12.08
N TYR A 31 6.44 -2.14 10.88
CA TYR A 31 5.02 -1.88 10.66
C TYR A 31 4.23 -3.17 10.39
N GLY A 32 3.14 -3.39 11.11
CA GLY A 32 2.25 -4.54 10.91
C GLY A 32 1.26 -4.28 9.78
N ILE A 33 -0.01 -4.10 10.14
CA ILE A 33 -1.10 -3.79 9.22
C ILE A 33 -0.87 -2.40 8.61
N VAL A 34 -1.13 -2.28 7.31
CA VAL A 34 -1.05 -1.00 6.58
C VAL A 34 -2.41 -0.67 5.99
N VAL A 35 -2.95 0.49 6.32
CA VAL A 35 -4.23 0.98 5.84
C VAL A 35 -3.99 2.24 5.03
N GLY A 36 -4.46 2.30 3.80
CA GLY A 36 -4.35 3.48 2.96
C GLY A 36 -5.71 4.05 2.59
N LEU A 37 -5.89 5.34 2.84
CA LEU A 37 -7.02 6.14 2.37
C LEU A 37 -6.60 6.91 1.11
N SER A 38 -7.35 6.76 0.02
CA SER A 38 -7.10 7.43 -1.25
C SER A 38 -8.01 8.64 -1.41
N LEU A 39 -7.46 9.78 -1.83
CA LEU A 39 -8.19 11.04 -1.98
C LEU A 39 -7.85 11.72 -3.32
N ALA A 40 -8.76 12.58 -3.77
CA ALA A 40 -8.69 13.33 -5.02
C ALA A 40 -8.69 12.45 -6.29
N GLY A 41 -7.53 12.17 -6.89
CA GLY A 41 -7.41 11.40 -8.12
C GLY A 41 -7.33 9.88 -7.92
N TRP A 42 -7.54 9.15 -9.01
CA TRP A 42 -7.40 7.70 -9.07
C TRP A 42 -5.95 7.24 -8.97
N GLY A 43 -5.73 6.10 -8.32
CA GLY A 43 -4.46 5.38 -8.28
C GLY A 43 -4.58 3.97 -8.83
N ARG A 44 -3.45 3.40 -9.28
CA ARG A 44 -3.37 1.96 -9.60
C ARG A 44 -2.17 1.37 -8.88
N MET A 45 -2.46 0.59 -7.85
CA MET A 45 -1.46 -0.13 -7.09
C MET A 45 -1.26 -1.51 -7.71
N ARG A 46 0.00 -1.94 -7.81
CA ARG A 46 0.34 -3.29 -8.27
C ARG A 46 1.02 -4.03 -7.16
N PHE A 47 0.80 -5.34 -7.13
CA PHE A 47 1.44 -6.26 -6.20
C PHE A 47 2.14 -7.36 -6.97
N ARG A 48 3.31 -7.80 -6.49
CA ARG A 48 4.00 -9.00 -6.98
C ARG A 48 4.61 -9.79 -5.82
N PRO A 49 4.68 -11.13 -5.89
CA PRO A 49 5.37 -11.93 -4.88
C PRO A 49 6.85 -11.57 -4.76
N LEU A 50 7.43 -11.75 -3.57
CA LEU A 50 8.88 -11.75 -3.36
C LEU A 50 9.53 -13.04 -3.82
N ASP A 51 8.80 -14.16 -3.80
CA ASP A 51 9.34 -15.47 -4.15
C ASP A 51 9.78 -15.46 -5.62
N PRO A 52 11.09 -15.64 -5.91
CA PRO A 52 11.59 -15.66 -7.28
C PRO A 52 11.10 -16.85 -8.10
N ARG A 53 10.53 -17.89 -7.45
CA ARG A 53 9.92 -19.05 -8.10
C ARG A 53 8.48 -18.78 -8.53
N ALA A 54 7.85 -17.72 -8.04
CA ALA A 54 6.51 -17.36 -8.46
C ALA A 54 6.47 -17.05 -9.97
N PRO A 55 5.35 -17.32 -10.66
CA PRO A 55 5.21 -16.97 -12.06
C PRO A 55 5.52 -15.49 -12.30
N ARG A 56 6.30 -15.18 -13.34
CA ARG A 56 6.71 -13.78 -13.64
C ARG A 56 5.52 -12.84 -13.88
N ASN A 57 4.37 -13.40 -14.26
CA ASN A 57 3.11 -12.69 -14.49
C ASN A 57 2.17 -12.70 -13.28
N ALA A 58 2.61 -13.14 -12.09
CA ALA A 58 1.85 -13.06 -10.85
C ALA A 58 1.77 -11.60 -10.37
N ILE A 59 1.02 -10.77 -11.10
CA ILE A 59 0.75 -9.38 -10.76
C ILE A 59 -0.73 -9.25 -10.40
N VAL A 60 -0.99 -8.71 -9.22
CA VAL A 60 -2.34 -8.29 -8.82
C VAL A 60 -2.42 -6.78 -8.95
N LEU A 61 -3.51 -6.28 -9.53
CA LEU A 61 -3.81 -4.86 -9.67
C LEU A 61 -4.96 -4.50 -8.74
N LEU A 62 -4.80 -3.39 -8.03
CA LEU A 62 -5.85 -2.78 -7.23
C LEU A 62 -6.08 -1.35 -7.74
N GLU A 63 -7.31 -1.08 -8.16
CA GLU A 63 -7.74 0.28 -8.46
C GLU A 63 -8.06 1.01 -7.16
N LEU A 64 -7.53 2.22 -7.03
CA LEU A 64 -7.66 3.05 -5.84
C LEU A 64 -8.52 4.25 -6.20
N GLU A 65 -9.82 4.10 -5.93
CA GLU A 65 -10.82 5.13 -6.13
C GLU A 65 -10.63 6.31 -5.17
N PRO A 66 -11.03 7.53 -5.56
CA PRO A 66 -11.15 8.64 -4.63
C PRO A 66 -12.15 8.29 -3.52
N ARG A 67 -11.75 8.53 -2.26
CA ARG A 67 -12.51 8.18 -1.04
C ARG A 67 -12.59 6.68 -0.76
N SER A 68 -11.67 5.88 -1.32
CA SER A 68 -11.54 4.44 -1.00
C SER A 68 -10.51 4.18 0.10
N ILE A 69 -10.71 3.07 0.81
CA ILE A 69 -9.76 2.52 1.78
C ILE A 69 -9.30 1.15 1.28
N TYR A 70 -8.01 0.88 1.40
CA TYR A 70 -7.45 -0.46 1.25
C TYR A 70 -6.73 -0.88 2.54
N VAL A 71 -6.66 -2.19 2.77
CA VAL A 71 -5.97 -2.79 3.91
C VAL A 71 -4.99 -3.86 3.42
N MET A 72 -3.72 -3.73 3.77
CA MET A 72 -2.70 -4.76 3.57
C MET A 72 -2.43 -5.47 4.91
N GLN A 73 -2.77 -6.75 4.96
CA GLN A 73 -2.57 -7.62 6.11
C GLN A 73 -2.24 -9.05 5.66
N GLY A 74 -1.55 -9.82 6.50
CA GLY A 74 -1.16 -11.19 6.16
C GLY A 74 -0.20 -11.26 4.96
N PRO A 75 -0.31 -12.27 4.07
CA PRO A 75 0.66 -12.50 3.00
C PRO A 75 0.93 -11.29 2.11
N ILE A 76 -0.08 -10.50 1.73
CA ILE A 76 0.12 -9.33 0.83
C ILE A 76 1.01 -8.25 1.47
N ARG A 77 1.05 -8.17 2.80
CA ARG A 77 1.90 -7.24 3.56
C ARG A 77 3.34 -7.76 3.68
N TRP A 78 3.50 -9.07 3.85
CA TRP A 78 4.77 -9.68 4.26
C TRP A 78 5.53 -10.36 3.13
N GLN A 79 4.85 -11.04 2.21
CA GLN A 79 5.44 -11.89 1.18
C GLN A 79 5.42 -11.25 -0.22
N TRP A 80 4.89 -10.03 -0.33
CA TRP A 80 4.70 -9.33 -1.60
C TRP A 80 5.33 -7.93 -1.56
N GLN A 81 5.70 -7.42 -2.73
CA GLN A 81 6.03 -6.02 -2.95
C GLN A 81 4.84 -5.31 -3.57
N HIS A 82 4.74 -4.00 -3.35
CA HIS A 82 3.80 -3.15 -4.05
C HIS A 82 4.49 -1.98 -4.75
N SER A 83 3.85 -1.46 -5.79
CA SER A 83 4.26 -0.26 -6.52
C SER A 83 3.04 0.55 -6.91
N MET A 84 3.25 1.82 -7.25
CA MET A 84 2.20 2.67 -7.82
C MET A 84 2.58 3.02 -9.26
N LEU A 85 1.66 2.75 -10.19
CA LEU A 85 1.78 3.27 -11.54
C LEU A 85 1.72 4.81 -11.51
N PRO A 86 2.35 5.49 -12.50
CA PRO A 86 2.20 6.93 -12.68
C PRO A 86 0.72 7.34 -12.62
N THR A 87 0.39 8.28 -11.73
CA THR A 87 -0.98 8.79 -11.62
C THR A 87 -1.29 9.69 -12.82
N LYS A 88 -2.56 9.72 -13.24
CA LYS A 88 -3.00 10.58 -14.36
C LYS A 88 -3.36 12.00 -13.93
N ALA A 89 -3.59 12.19 -12.63
CA ALA A 89 -3.99 13.46 -12.01
C ALA A 89 -3.42 13.53 -10.59
N LEU A 90 -3.61 14.68 -9.93
CA LEU A 90 -3.26 14.87 -8.52
C LEU A 90 -4.01 13.85 -7.66
N ARG A 91 -3.26 13.07 -6.89
CA ARG A 91 -3.79 12.11 -5.92
C ARG A 91 -3.09 12.32 -4.59
N TYR A 92 -3.85 12.19 -3.51
CA TYR A 92 -3.30 12.09 -2.17
C TYR A 92 -3.53 10.69 -1.61
N SER A 93 -2.64 10.25 -0.74
CA SER A 93 -2.94 9.15 0.18
C SER A 93 -2.58 9.49 1.61
N ILE A 94 -3.39 9.00 2.53
CA ILE A 94 -3.07 8.96 3.96
C ILE A 94 -2.88 7.49 4.33
N THR A 95 -1.68 7.13 4.75
CA THR A 95 -1.32 5.75 5.10
C THR A 95 -1.09 5.62 6.60
N PHE A 96 -1.91 4.82 7.26
CA PHE A 96 -1.80 4.45 8.66
C PHE A 96 -1.13 3.09 8.79
N ARG A 97 -0.29 2.92 9.82
CA ARG A 97 0.42 1.68 10.06
C ARG A 97 0.39 1.29 11.53
N THR A 98 0.11 0.03 11.80
CA THR A 98 0.24 -0.50 13.16
C THR A 98 1.70 -0.83 13.47
N ARG A 99 2.04 -0.97 14.75
CA ARG A 99 3.27 -1.68 15.14
C ARG A 99 3.17 -3.13 14.67
N ALA A 100 4.29 -3.72 14.24
CA ALA A 100 4.38 -5.16 14.03
C ALA A 100 4.55 -5.86 15.39
N ASP A 101 3.85 -6.98 15.59
CA ASP A 101 3.97 -7.79 16.81
C ASP A 101 5.31 -8.54 16.84
N GLU A 102 5.87 -8.89 15.67
CA GLU A 102 7.24 -9.40 15.45
C GLU A 102 7.73 -9.05 14.02
N PRO A 103 9.05 -8.84 13.78
CA PRO A 103 9.62 -8.46 12.47
C PRO A 103 9.59 -9.55 11.39
#